data_AF-A0A3B9CPX3-F1
#
_entry.id   AF-A0A3B9CPX3-F1
#
_cell.length_a   1.000
_cell.length_b   1.000
_cell.length_c   1.000
_cell.angle_alpha   90.00
_cell.angle_beta   90.00
_cell.angle_gamma   90.00
#
_symmetry.space_group_name_H-M   'P 1'
#
loop_
_entity.id
_entity.type
_entity.pdbx_description
1 polymer ?
#
loop_
_entity_poly.entity_id
_entity_poly.type
_entity_poly.pdbx_seq_one_letter_code
_entity_poly.pdbx_strand_id
1 'polypeptide(L)'
;MENVMKSPNLNSVAEYNEFQYLLLGDLRDLLEETPDESTRHWLLEVLNVLVNLQPQERQLQEDDGGYLSEVLEEFPSWNRQVMRLHLRKLQLDYRLRELRDRIRQEKSYVAVADQLSCELRDWLDLLRDLHRAESALIMDAMLLDIGVAD
;
A
#
# COMPACT_ATOMS: atom_id res chain seq x y z
N MET A 1 -9.25 -22.25 -10.22
CA MET A 1 -9.30 -20.81 -9.92
C MET A 1 -8.40 -20.11 -10.94
N GLU A 2 -8.89 -19.99 -12.18
CA GLU A 2 -8.24 -19.20 -13.23
C GLU A 2 -8.98 -17.86 -13.30
N ASN A 3 -8.55 -16.91 -12.49
CA ASN A 3 -8.85 -15.51 -12.78
C ASN A 3 -7.54 -14.76 -12.64
N VAL A 4 -6.82 -14.76 -13.76
CA VAL A 4 -5.80 -13.81 -14.18
C VAL A 4 -5.83 -12.55 -13.30
N MET A 5 -4.87 -12.45 -12.38
CA MET A 5 -4.53 -11.25 -11.60
C MET A 5 -4.00 -10.15 -12.55
N LYS A 6 -4.84 -9.72 -13.48
CA LYS A 6 -4.60 -8.50 -14.26
C LYS A 6 -4.87 -7.33 -13.33
N SER A 7 -3.89 -6.44 -13.21
CA SER A 7 -4.10 -5.14 -12.56
C SER A 7 -5.37 -4.50 -13.12
N PRO A 8 -6.40 -4.25 -12.30
CA PRO A 8 -7.61 -3.60 -12.77
C PRO A 8 -7.28 -2.19 -13.27
N ASN A 9 -8.08 -1.71 -14.22
CA ASN A 9 -7.99 -0.31 -14.65
C ASN A 9 -8.82 0.52 -13.66
N LEU A 10 -8.15 1.05 -12.64
CA LEU A 10 -8.74 1.82 -11.55
C LEU A 10 -8.81 3.29 -11.97
N ASN A 11 -9.96 3.93 -11.78
CA ASN A 11 -10.22 5.28 -12.28
C ASN A 11 -10.27 6.33 -11.15
N SER A 12 -10.07 5.93 -9.90
CA SER A 12 -10.01 6.84 -8.75
C SER A 12 -9.12 6.29 -7.63
N VAL A 13 -8.65 7.19 -6.77
CA VAL A 13 -7.89 6.83 -5.55
C VAL A 13 -8.74 5.98 -4.60
N ALA A 14 -10.06 6.19 -4.55
CA ALA A 14 -10.98 5.38 -3.75
C ALA A 14 -11.06 3.93 -4.23
N GLU A 15 -11.26 3.71 -5.53
CA GLU A 15 -11.25 2.37 -6.14
C GLU A 15 -9.91 1.67 -5.92
N TYR A 16 -8.80 2.42 -6.02
CA TYR A 16 -7.47 1.91 -5.71
C TYR A 16 -7.37 1.42 -4.27
N ASN A 17 -7.79 2.24 -3.29
CA ASN A 17 -7.70 1.89 -1.89
C ASN A 17 -8.53 0.65 -1.57
N GLU A 18 -9.75 0.55 -2.09
CA GLU A 18 -10.59 -0.64 -1.92
C GLU A 18 -9.92 -1.90 -2.47
N PHE A 19 -9.39 -1.83 -3.69
CA PHE A 19 -8.71 -2.97 -4.31
C PHE A 19 -7.42 -3.34 -3.56
N GLN A 20 -6.67 -2.35 -3.09
CA GLN A 20 -5.50 -2.57 -2.24
C GLN A 20 -5.90 -3.32 -0.96
N TYR A 21 -6.95 -2.90 -0.26
CA TYR A 21 -7.42 -3.59 0.95
C TYR A 21 -7.81 -5.05 0.70
N LEU A 22 -8.41 -5.37 -0.45
CA LEU A 22 -8.69 -6.76 -0.83
C LEU A 22 -7.41 -7.58 -0.95
N LEU A 23 -6.42 -7.07 -1.70
CA LEU A 23 -5.13 -7.74 -1.87
C LEU A 23 -4.34 -7.88 -0.56
N LEU A 24 -4.46 -6.91 0.36
CA LEU A 24 -3.86 -7.02 1.68
C LEU A 24 -4.53 -8.12 2.52
N GLY A 25 -5.82 -8.36 2.33
CA GLY A 25 -6.54 -9.51 2.87
C GLY A 25 -5.98 -10.82 2.34
N ASP A 26 -5.92 -10.96 1.01
CA ASP A 26 -5.36 -12.15 0.35
C ASP A 26 -3.91 -12.42 0.79
N LEU A 27 -3.09 -11.37 0.89
CA LEU A 27 -1.71 -11.45 1.37
C LEU A 27 -1.65 -11.98 2.80
N ARG A 28 -2.51 -11.48 3.71
CA ARG A 28 -2.54 -11.97 5.09
C ARG A 28 -2.90 -13.44 5.15
N ASP A 29 -3.91 -13.85 4.39
CA ASP A 29 -4.40 -15.23 4.39
C ASP A 29 -3.30 -16.18 3.84
N LEU A 30 -2.59 -15.79 2.78
CA LEU A 30 -1.43 -16.53 2.25
C LEU A 30 -0.26 -16.64 3.25
N LEU A 31 -0.07 -15.64 4.11
CA LEU A 31 0.97 -15.65 5.15
C LEU A 31 0.61 -16.55 6.34
N GLU A 32 -0.61 -17.06 6.42
CA GLU A 32 -1.07 -18.04 7.42
C GLU A 32 -1.00 -19.48 6.89
N GLU A 33 -0.86 -19.66 5.56
CA GLU A 33 -0.71 -20.97 4.94
C GLU A 33 0.66 -21.61 5.22
N THR A 34 0.74 -22.93 5.04
CA THR A 34 2.01 -23.65 5.16
C THR A 34 2.93 -23.24 4.00
N PRO A 35 4.18 -22.86 4.26
CA PRO A 35 5.07 -22.40 3.20
C PRO A 35 5.46 -23.56 2.27
N ASP A 36 4.88 -23.54 1.08
CA ASP A 36 5.23 -24.42 -0.02
C ASP A 36 5.36 -23.63 -1.34
N GLU A 37 5.65 -24.33 -2.44
CA GLU A 37 5.82 -23.68 -3.74
C GLU A 37 4.51 -23.13 -4.32
N SER A 38 3.36 -23.67 -3.92
CA SER A 38 2.04 -23.15 -4.29
C SER A 38 1.78 -21.82 -3.57
N THR A 39 1.97 -21.77 -2.25
CA THR A 39 1.86 -20.52 -1.48
C THR A 39 2.85 -19.48 -1.98
N ARG A 40 4.09 -19.89 -2.34
CA ARG A 40 5.07 -18.99 -2.98
C ARG A 40 4.54 -18.39 -4.28
N HIS A 41 3.94 -19.21 -5.15
CA HIS A 41 3.42 -18.76 -6.43
C HIS A 41 2.33 -17.71 -6.22
N TRP A 42 1.32 -18.00 -5.40
CA TRP A 42 0.23 -17.06 -5.11
C TRP A 42 0.71 -15.79 -4.41
N LEU A 43 1.66 -15.92 -3.47
CA LEU A 43 2.29 -14.79 -2.81
C LEU A 43 2.96 -13.87 -3.84
N LEU A 44 3.72 -14.41 -4.79
CA LEU A 44 4.33 -13.63 -5.85
C LEU A 44 3.31 -12.95 -6.75
N GLU A 45 2.20 -13.61 -7.10
CA GLU A 45 1.13 -13.01 -7.89
C GLU A 45 0.50 -11.81 -7.16
N VAL A 46 0.13 -11.95 -5.88
CA VAL A 46 -0.41 -10.85 -5.07
C VAL A 46 0.59 -9.69 -4.98
N LEU A 47 1.86 -9.99 -4.69
CA LEU A 47 2.91 -8.98 -4.59
C LEU A 47 3.19 -8.29 -5.94
N ASN A 48 3.11 -9.02 -7.05
CA ASN A 48 3.24 -8.44 -8.39
C ASN A 48 2.14 -7.43 -8.64
N VAL A 49 0.88 -7.78 -8.34
CA VAL A 49 -0.24 -6.86 -8.49
C VAL A 49 -0.04 -5.62 -7.62
N LEU A 50 0.22 -5.79 -6.31
CA LEU A 50 0.44 -4.68 -5.39
C LEU A 50 1.53 -3.72 -5.87
N VAL A 51 2.67 -4.24 -6.37
CA VAL A 51 3.75 -3.41 -6.90
C VAL A 51 3.34 -2.68 -8.19
N ASN A 52 2.59 -3.36 -9.07
CA ASN A 52 2.14 -2.79 -10.34
C ASN A 52 1.04 -1.72 -10.16
N LEU A 53 0.31 -1.76 -9.05
CA LEU A 53 -0.69 -0.77 -8.70
C LEU A 53 -0.06 0.56 -8.24
N GLN A 54 1.08 0.54 -7.57
CA GLN A 54 1.77 1.76 -7.07
C GLN A 54 1.97 2.89 -8.11
N PRO A 55 2.46 2.64 -9.35
CA PRO A 55 2.58 3.70 -10.34
C PRO A 55 1.23 4.25 -10.81
N GLN A 56 0.19 3.41 -10.87
CA GLN A 56 -1.16 3.85 -11.23
C GLN A 56 -1.73 4.77 -10.15
N GLU A 57 -1.53 4.42 -8.88
CA GLU A 57 -1.92 5.28 -7.75
C GLU A 57 -1.27 6.66 -7.82
N ARG A 58 0.04 6.70 -8.07
CA ARG A 58 0.77 7.97 -8.17
C ARG A 58 0.23 8.82 -9.30
N GLN A 59 -0.09 8.22 -10.44
CA GLN A 59 -0.69 8.95 -11.56
C GLN A 59 -2.06 9.51 -11.16
N LEU A 60 -2.92 8.70 -10.54
CA LEU A 60 -4.24 9.15 -10.07
C LEU A 60 -4.11 10.32 -9.07
N GLN A 61 -3.16 10.21 -8.13
CA GLN A 61 -2.87 11.28 -7.19
C GLN A 61 -2.34 12.54 -7.88
N GLU A 62 -1.46 12.41 -8.86
CA GLU A 62 -0.94 13.56 -9.64
C GLU A 62 -2.06 14.24 -10.44
N ASP A 63 -2.97 13.47 -11.04
CA ASP A 63 -4.13 13.98 -11.77
C ASP A 63 -5.11 14.71 -10.83
N ASP A 64 -5.23 14.27 -9.57
CA ASP A 64 -6.03 14.91 -8.51
C ASP A 64 -5.29 16.06 -7.78
N GLY A 65 -4.21 16.59 -8.37
CA GLY A 65 -3.47 17.75 -7.84
C GLY A 65 -2.32 17.41 -6.89
N GLY A 66 -2.03 16.13 -6.69
CA GLY A 66 -0.91 15.61 -5.90
C GLY A 66 -1.34 14.83 -4.67
N TYR A 67 -0.35 14.27 -3.98
CA TYR A 67 -0.57 13.49 -2.77
C TYR A 67 -1.15 14.33 -1.63
N LEU A 68 -2.37 14.01 -1.19
CA LEU A 68 -3.15 14.76 -0.19
C LEU A 68 -3.29 16.25 -0.54
N SER A 69 -3.50 16.55 -1.83
CA SER A 69 -3.73 17.91 -2.34
C SER A 69 -4.89 18.60 -1.63
N GLU A 70 -6.00 17.90 -1.40
CA GLU A 70 -7.18 18.39 -0.68
C GLU A 70 -6.84 18.97 0.70
N VAL A 71 -5.88 18.38 1.42
CA VAL A 71 -5.44 18.88 2.73
C VAL A 71 -4.56 20.12 2.58
N LEU A 72 -3.73 20.17 1.54
CA LEU A 72 -2.81 21.28 1.30
C LEU A 72 -3.47 22.51 0.69
N GLU A 73 -4.58 22.34 -0.01
CA GLU A 73 -5.43 23.44 -0.48
C GLU A 73 -6.00 24.23 0.70
N GLU A 74 -6.53 23.53 1.71
CA GLU A 74 -7.10 24.16 2.92
C GLU A 74 -6.03 24.57 3.94
N PHE A 75 -4.99 23.74 4.12
CA PHE A 75 -3.92 23.97 5.11
C PHE A 75 -2.51 23.89 4.50
N PRO A 76 -2.06 24.91 3.73
CA PRO A 76 -0.75 24.91 3.09
C PRO A 76 0.43 24.74 4.07
N SER A 77 0.25 25.19 5.32
CA SER A 77 1.25 25.06 6.39
C SER A 77 1.55 23.60 6.77
N TRP A 78 0.69 22.65 6.41
CA TRP A 78 0.83 21.22 6.71
C TRP A 78 1.67 20.47 5.69
N ASN A 79 2.22 21.15 4.68
CA ASN A 79 3.10 20.57 3.67
C ASN A 79 4.21 19.69 4.25
N ARG A 80 4.81 20.08 5.38
CA ARG A 80 5.86 19.26 6.03
C ARG A 80 5.34 17.92 6.53
N GLN A 81 4.09 17.85 6.98
CA GLN A 81 3.46 16.63 7.47
C GLN A 81 3.08 15.74 6.28
N VAL A 82 2.46 16.31 5.25
CA VAL A 82 2.11 15.61 3.99
C VAL A 82 3.36 15.05 3.31
N MET A 83 4.44 15.84 3.18
CA MET A 83 5.72 15.37 2.64
C MET A 83 6.30 14.19 3.43
N ARG A 84 6.14 14.17 4.75
CA ARG A 84 6.63 13.06 5.59
C ARG A 84 5.86 11.77 5.30
N LEU A 85 4.54 11.85 5.17
CA LEU A 85 3.70 10.71 4.81
C LEU A 85 4.04 10.22 3.41
N HIS A 86 4.20 11.13 2.45
CA HIS A 86 4.59 10.81 1.08
C HIS A 86 5.93 10.06 1.02
N LEU A 87 6.96 10.57 1.72
CA LEU A 87 8.26 9.89 1.79
C LEU A 87 8.16 8.50 2.44
N ARG A 88 7.35 8.36 3.49
CA ARG A 88 7.11 7.06 4.14
C ARG A 88 6.42 6.08 3.18
N LYS A 89 5.45 6.54 2.39
CA LYS A 89 4.80 5.75 1.34
C LYS A 89 5.80 5.24 0.30
N LEU A 90 6.65 6.13 -0.23
CA LEU A 90 7.69 5.74 -1.19
C LEU A 90 8.69 4.71 -0.62
N GLN A 91 9.02 4.82 0.66
CA GLN A 91 9.87 3.82 1.34
C GLN A 91 9.18 2.46 1.45
N LEU A 92 7.88 2.43 1.76
CA LEU A 92 7.10 1.18 1.81
C LEU A 92 6.96 0.56 0.43
N ASP A 93 6.76 1.38 -0.60
CA ASP A 93 6.70 0.92 -1.99
C ASP A 93 8.00 0.24 -2.42
N TYR A 94 9.14 0.87 -2.10
CA TYR A 94 10.46 0.32 -2.37
C TYR A 94 10.69 -0.99 -1.61
N ARG A 95 10.34 -1.03 -0.32
CA ARG A 95 10.49 -2.24 0.51
C ARG A 95 9.65 -3.41 0.00
N LEU A 96 8.43 -3.15 -0.48
CA LEU A 96 7.59 -4.19 -1.08
C LEU A 96 8.25 -4.82 -2.33
N ARG A 97 8.87 -3.97 -3.17
CA ARG A 97 9.60 -4.44 -4.37
C ARG A 97 10.78 -5.32 -4.00
N GLU A 98 11.56 -4.92 -3.00
CA GLU A 98 12.67 -5.73 -2.51
C GLU A 98 12.20 -7.08 -1.96
N LEU A 99 11.12 -7.10 -1.17
CA LEU A 99 10.56 -8.34 -0.62
C LEU A 99 10.11 -9.29 -1.72
N ARG A 100 9.35 -8.78 -2.70
CA ARG A 100 8.94 -9.54 -3.88
C ARG A 100 10.14 -10.10 -4.65
N ASP A 101 11.15 -9.27 -4.90
CA ASP A 101 12.32 -9.67 -5.67
C ASP A 101 13.15 -10.74 -4.92
N ARG A 102 13.24 -10.66 -3.59
CA ARG A 102 13.85 -11.71 -2.76
C ARG A 102 13.08 -13.03 -2.84
N ILE A 103 11.75 -13.01 -2.70
CA ILE A 103 10.91 -14.23 -2.83
C ILE A 103 11.08 -14.85 -4.22
N ARG A 104 11.22 -14.02 -5.26
CA ARG A 104 11.41 -14.47 -6.65
C ARG A 104 12.78 -15.09 -6.89
N GLN A 105 13.84 -14.51 -6.33
CA GLN A 105 15.22 -14.95 -6.59
C GLN A 105 15.64 -16.14 -5.74
N GLU A 106 14.99 -16.37 -4.60
CA GLU A 106 15.38 -17.44 -3.69
C GLU A 106 15.17 -18.83 -4.30
N LYS A 107 16.14 -19.73 -4.12
CA LYS A 107 16.04 -21.10 -4.67
C LYS A 107 15.19 -22.02 -3.81
N SER A 108 15.16 -21.78 -2.50
CA SER A 108 14.35 -22.53 -1.54
C SER A 108 13.51 -21.56 -0.72
N TYR A 109 12.28 -21.31 -1.18
CA TYR A 109 11.34 -20.45 -0.47
C TYR A 109 11.09 -20.96 0.96
N VAL A 110 10.90 -22.26 1.13
CA VAL A 110 10.63 -22.88 2.45
C VAL A 110 11.70 -22.54 3.49
N ALA A 111 12.97 -22.42 3.09
CA ALA A 111 14.07 -22.12 4.03
C ALA A 111 14.04 -20.66 4.55
N VAL A 112 13.45 -19.75 3.78
CA VAL A 112 13.39 -18.31 4.09
C VAL A 112 11.97 -17.84 4.40
N ALA A 113 10.97 -18.71 4.27
CA ALA A 113 9.56 -18.35 4.29
C ALA A 113 9.15 -17.75 5.62
N ASP A 114 9.65 -18.26 6.74
CA ASP A 114 9.35 -17.72 8.07
C ASP A 114 9.86 -16.28 8.19
N GLN A 115 11.10 -16.04 7.75
CA GLN A 115 11.70 -14.71 7.81
C GLN A 115 11.01 -13.73 6.87
N LEU A 116 10.74 -14.13 5.63
CA LEU A 116 10.05 -13.28 4.66
C LEU A 116 8.59 -13.02 5.08
N SER A 117 7.94 -13.99 5.70
CA SER A 117 6.60 -13.82 6.27
C SER A 117 6.60 -12.82 7.41
N CYS A 118 7.59 -12.87 8.31
CA CYS A 118 7.76 -11.85 9.34
C CYS A 118 7.97 -10.47 8.72
N GLU A 119 8.87 -10.35 7.74
CA GLU A 119 9.14 -9.06 7.09
C GLU A 119 7.93 -8.50 6.32
N LEU A 120 7.11 -9.36 5.70
CA LEU A 120 5.86 -8.97 5.04
C LEU A 120 4.79 -8.55 6.05
N ARG A 121 4.69 -9.21 7.21
CA ARG A 121 3.79 -8.80 8.30
C ARG A 121 4.19 -7.44 8.87
N ASP A 122 5.49 -7.23 9.09
CA ASP A 122 6.00 -5.93 9.50
C ASP A 122 5.67 -4.83 8.48
N TRP A 123 5.81 -5.16 7.19
CA TRP A 123 5.42 -4.23 6.11
C TRP A 123 3.92 -3.92 6.12
N LEU A 124 3.05 -4.93 6.32
CA LEU A 124 1.61 -4.75 6.47
C LEU A 124 1.25 -3.82 7.63
N ASP A 125 1.89 -4.02 8.78
CA ASP A 125 1.66 -3.17 9.95
C ASP A 125 2.10 -1.72 9.70
N LEU A 126 3.25 -1.52 9.06
CA LEU A 126 3.73 -0.18 8.71
C LEU A 126 2.84 0.53 7.68
N LEU A 127 2.26 -0.21 6.73
CA LEU A 127 1.31 0.31 5.75
C LEU A 127 -0.01 0.70 6.41
N ARG A 128 -0.53 -0.14 7.32
CA ARG A 128 -1.74 0.18 8.09
C ARG A 128 -1.55 1.44 8.93
N ASP A 129 -0.37 1.61 9.53
CA ASP A 129 -0.04 2.81 10.29
C ASP A 129 0.07 4.05 9.41
N LEU A 130 0.57 3.90 8.18
CA LEU A 130 0.55 4.99 7.19
C LEU A 130 -0.88 5.40 6.85
N HIS A 131 -1.75 4.45 6.48
CA HIS A 131 -3.15 4.75 6.15
C HIS A 131 -3.90 5.42 7.30
N ARG A 132 -3.67 4.96 8.54
CA ARG A 132 -4.24 5.62 9.73
C ARG A 132 -3.77 7.06 9.87
N ALA A 133 -2.49 7.33 9.61
CA ALA A 133 -1.94 8.67 9.68
C ALA A 133 -2.46 9.58 8.54
N GLU A 134 -2.62 9.03 7.32
CA GLU A 134 -3.27 9.72 6.20
C GLU A 134 -4.72 10.09 6.55
N SER A 135 -5.52 9.11 7.01
CA SER A 135 -6.91 9.35 7.39
C SER A 135 -7.06 10.30 8.57
N ALA A 136 -6.18 10.22 9.57
CA ALA A 136 -6.19 11.15 10.70
C ALA A 136 -5.93 12.60 10.22
N LEU A 137 -4.97 12.79 9.30
CA LEU A 137 -4.67 14.11 8.76
C LEU A 137 -5.86 14.69 7.97
N ILE A 138 -6.55 13.85 7.19
CA ILE A 138 -7.76 14.26 6.45
C ILE A 138 -8.88 14.63 7.44
N MET A 139 -9.12 13.82 8.47
CA MET A 139 -10.13 14.12 9.50
C MET A 139 -9.80 15.39 10.27
N ASP A 140 -8.54 15.62 10.63
CA ASP A 140 -8.10 16.84 11.33
C ASP A 140 -8.34 18.08 10.46
N ALA A 141 -8.07 18.00 9.15
CA ALA A 141 -8.38 19.07 8.20
C ALA A 141 -9.89 19.37 8.17
N MET A 142 -10.73 18.33 8.06
CA MET A 142 -12.20 18.46 8.07
C MET A 142 -12.73 19.09 9.37
N LEU A 143 -12.20 18.69 10.53
CA LEU A 143 -12.64 19.21 11.83
C LEU A 143 -12.24 20.67 12.03
N LEU A 144 -11.06 21.07 11.56
CA LEU A 144 -10.59 22.45 11.65
C LEU A 144 -11.33 23.38 10.68
N ASP A 145 -11.67 22.90 9.49
CA ASP A 145 -12.52 23.65 8.55
C ASP A 145 -13.89 23.98 9.17
N ILE A 146 -14.51 23.00 9.85
CA ILE A 146 -15.78 23.21 10.58
C ILE A 146 -15.62 24.19 11.76
N GLY A 147 -14.44 24.27 12.39
CA GLY A 147 -14.17 25.11 13.55
C GLY A 147 -13.84 26.58 13.24
N VAL A 148 -13.63 26.94 11.98
CA VAL A 148 -13.32 28.32 11.55
C VAL A 148 -14.58 29.12 11.16
N ALA A 149 -15.76 28.50 11.23
CA ALA A 149 -17.04 29.09 10.83
C ALA A 149 -17.78 29.92 11.92
N ASP A 150 -17.11 30.36 13.00
CA ASP A 150 -17.71 31.21 14.06
C ASP A 150 -16.96 32.54 14.26
#